data_AF-A0A1G2WRY2-F1
#
_entry.id   AF-A0A1G2WRY2-F1
#
_cell.length_a   1.000
_cell.length_b   1.000
_cell.length_c   1.000
_cell.angle_alpha   90.00
_cell.angle_beta   90.00
_cell.angle_gamma   90.00
#
_symmetry.space_group_name_H-M   'P 1'
#
loop_
_entity.id
_entity.type
_entity.pdbx_description
1 polymer ?
#
loop_
_entity_poly.entity_id
_entity_poly.type
_entity_poly.pdbx_seq_one_letter_code
_entity_poly.pdbx_strand_id
1 'polypeptide(L)'
;MSFYFFHYSNHLLLDIYPLSRAQYKKKSMPRRASYDYLNQIIENAYKTTQYIMKAVGVSPVGSTYYQRFHQAKVLNVFPTDLADALIDFSHLRNKAVHENFKVNETLELYDKLIELITVGFALFELFGAFEYGINNGIPENITYDEIVVDKKYLLMWLEPRRANTQDDETDKEHEARKAMARSKLEAADFVPTYIIDLDLVWKHFA
;
A
#
# COMPACT_ATOMS: atom_id res chain seq x y z
N MET A 1 8.07 6.71 17.59
CA MET A 1 6.65 6.31 17.39
C MET A 1 6.62 5.48 16.14
N SER A 2 6.13 4.23 16.19
CA SER A 2 6.22 3.32 15.04
C SER A 2 4.97 3.33 14.17
N PHE A 3 5.14 3.52 12.85
CA PHE A 3 4.06 3.41 11.88
C PHE A 3 3.84 1.93 11.52
N TYR A 4 2.93 1.26 12.23
CA TYR A 4 2.58 -0.14 11.93
C TYR A 4 1.75 -0.26 10.63
N PHE A 5 2.40 -0.31 9.47
CA PHE A 5 1.76 -0.49 8.14
C PHE A 5 1.92 -1.91 7.55
N PHE A 6 2.76 -2.75 8.16
CA PHE A 6 3.32 -3.95 7.52
C PHE A 6 2.34 -5.10 7.24
N HIS A 7 1.32 -5.31 8.08
CA HIS A 7 0.75 -6.65 8.16
C HIS A 7 -0.18 -6.99 6.99
N TYR A 8 -0.94 -6.03 6.46
CA TYR A 8 -2.07 -6.37 5.59
C TYR A 8 -1.74 -6.44 4.08
N SER A 9 -0.77 -5.67 3.56
CA SER A 9 -0.44 -5.66 2.12
C SER A 9 -0.01 -7.04 1.63
N ASN A 10 0.82 -7.72 2.43
CA ASN A 10 1.29 -9.06 2.15
C ASN A 10 0.15 -10.09 2.19
N HIS A 11 -0.79 -9.97 3.14
CA HIS A 11 -1.97 -10.84 3.18
C HIS A 11 -2.84 -10.69 1.94
N LEU A 12 -3.07 -9.46 1.46
CA LEU A 12 -3.81 -9.28 0.21
C LEU A 12 -3.08 -9.90 -0.98
N LEU A 13 -1.76 -9.69 -1.07
CA LEU A 13 -0.93 -10.24 -2.15
C LEU A 13 -0.93 -11.77 -2.16
N LEU A 14 -0.94 -12.41 -0.99
CA LEU A 14 -0.84 -13.87 -0.86
C LEU A 14 -2.19 -14.58 -0.86
N ASP A 15 -3.20 -14.03 -0.20
CA ASP A 15 -4.43 -14.76 0.11
C ASP A 15 -5.60 -14.35 -0.80
N ILE A 16 -5.57 -13.14 -1.35
CA ILE A 16 -6.69 -12.56 -2.10
C ILE A 16 -6.35 -12.34 -3.56
N TYR A 17 -5.19 -11.74 -3.84
CA TYR A 17 -4.74 -11.46 -5.20
C TYR A 17 -4.70 -12.69 -6.10
N PRO A 18 -4.32 -13.91 -5.65
CA PRO A 18 -4.32 -15.09 -6.51
C PRO A 18 -5.71 -15.54 -6.97
N LEU A 19 -6.77 -15.10 -6.29
CA LEU A 19 -8.13 -15.49 -6.65
C LEU A 19 -8.49 -14.94 -8.05
N SER A 20 -9.18 -15.75 -8.84
CA SER A 20 -9.84 -15.28 -10.05
C SER A 20 -11.03 -14.39 -9.70
N ARG A 21 -11.47 -13.56 -10.65
CA ARG A 21 -12.62 -12.65 -10.45
C ARG A 21 -13.88 -13.43 -10.02
N ALA A 22 -14.09 -14.60 -10.61
CA ALA A 22 -15.19 -15.49 -10.26
C ALA A 22 -15.07 -16.08 -8.84
N GLN A 23 -13.87 -16.47 -8.41
CA GLN A 23 -13.63 -16.95 -7.05
C GLN A 23 -13.84 -15.84 -6.01
N TYR A 24 -13.31 -14.64 -6.28
CA TYR A 24 -13.52 -13.46 -5.45
C TYR A 24 -15.00 -13.07 -5.33
N LYS A 25 -15.77 -13.16 -6.43
CA LYS A 25 -17.23 -12.96 -6.44
C LYS A 25 -17.99 -13.97 -5.57
N LYS A 26 -17.53 -15.22 -5.48
CA LYS A 26 -18.21 -16.26 -4.68
C LYS A 26 -17.85 -16.20 -3.19
N LYS A 27 -16.61 -15.84 -2.85
CA LYS A 27 -16.13 -15.86 -1.45
C LYS A 27 -16.35 -14.51 -0.76
N SER A 28 -17.22 -14.47 0.26
CA SER A 28 -17.52 -13.23 1.01
C SER A 28 -16.35 -12.72 1.85
N MET A 29 -15.56 -13.61 2.45
CA MET A 29 -14.44 -13.24 3.33
C MET A 29 -13.33 -12.44 2.62
N PRO A 30 -12.80 -12.87 1.45
CA PRO A 30 -11.85 -12.08 0.68
C PRO A 30 -12.37 -10.69 0.30
N ARG A 31 -13.66 -10.57 -0.03
CA ARG A 31 -14.26 -9.25 -0.31
C ARG A 31 -14.22 -8.35 0.90
N ARG A 32 -14.71 -8.85 2.05
CA ARG A 32 -14.71 -8.10 3.32
C ARG A 32 -13.30 -7.67 3.72
N ALA A 33 -12.32 -8.58 3.63
CA ALA A 33 -10.92 -8.29 3.94
C ALA A 33 -10.34 -7.22 3.01
N SER A 34 -10.68 -7.22 1.72
CA SER A 34 -10.23 -6.19 0.78
C SER A 34 -10.82 -4.82 1.10
N TYR A 35 -12.10 -4.74 1.47
CA TYR A 35 -12.73 -3.48 1.89
C TYR A 35 -12.18 -2.94 3.20
N ASP A 36 -11.98 -3.84 4.17
CA ASP A 36 -11.38 -3.48 5.45
C ASP A 36 -9.97 -2.91 5.23
N TYR A 37 -9.18 -3.55 4.36
CA TYR A 37 -7.87 -3.04 3.99
C TYR A 37 -7.92 -1.70 3.26
N LEU A 38 -8.82 -1.51 2.30
CA LEU A 38 -9.05 -0.20 1.65
C LEU A 38 -9.35 0.88 2.71
N ASN A 39 -10.21 0.57 3.67
CA ASN A 39 -10.55 1.48 4.75
C ASN A 39 -9.32 1.83 5.60
N GLN A 40 -8.57 0.81 6.02
CA GLN A 40 -7.38 0.96 6.85
C GLN A 40 -6.28 1.76 6.15
N ILE A 41 -5.97 1.47 4.88
CA ILE A 41 -4.98 2.23 4.10
C ILE A 41 -5.33 3.71 4.11
N ILE A 42 -6.57 4.06 3.76
CA ILE A 42 -6.96 5.46 3.59
C ILE A 42 -7.00 6.19 4.93
N GLU A 43 -7.55 5.56 5.97
CA GLU A 43 -7.57 6.17 7.29
C GLU A 43 -6.18 6.33 7.90
N ASN A 44 -5.32 5.32 7.76
CA ASN A 44 -3.96 5.37 8.29
C ASN A 44 -3.12 6.37 7.50
N ALA A 45 -3.20 6.36 6.16
CA ALA A 45 -2.52 7.36 5.34
C ALA A 45 -2.95 8.78 5.73
N TYR A 46 -4.25 9.02 5.92
CA TYR A 46 -4.77 10.32 6.35
C TYR A 46 -4.20 10.77 7.70
N LYS A 47 -4.24 9.88 8.71
CA LYS A 47 -3.73 10.16 10.07
C LYS A 47 -2.22 10.38 10.08
N THR A 48 -1.47 9.52 9.37
CA THR A 48 -0.01 9.60 9.29
C THR A 48 0.43 10.85 8.53
N THR A 49 -0.25 11.21 7.44
CA THR A 49 0.01 12.48 6.72
C THR A 49 -0.10 13.67 7.66
N GLN A 50 -1.16 13.72 8.48
CA GLN A 50 -1.36 14.80 9.45
C GLN A 50 -0.22 14.87 10.46
N TYR A 51 0.29 13.73 10.90
CA TYR A 51 1.43 13.67 11.82
C TYR A 51 2.71 14.17 11.13
N ILE A 52 3.02 13.68 9.93
CA ILE A 52 4.21 14.07 9.16
C ILE A 52 4.17 15.57 8.89
N MET A 53 3.06 16.11 8.37
CA MET A 53 2.92 17.56 8.13
C MET A 53 3.23 18.40 9.37
N LYS A 54 2.73 17.99 10.54
CA LYS A 54 3.03 18.68 11.80
C LYS A 54 4.51 18.57 12.18
N ALA A 55 5.12 17.41 11.98
CA ALA A 55 6.54 17.20 12.27
C ALA A 55 7.45 18.08 11.40
N VAL A 56 7.07 18.33 10.16
CA VAL A 56 7.79 19.19 9.21
C VAL A 56 7.36 20.66 9.28
N GLY A 57 6.67 21.06 10.34
CA GLY A 57 6.30 22.47 10.60
C GLY A 57 5.12 23.00 9.77
N VAL A 58 4.39 22.14 9.05
CA VAL A 58 3.24 22.54 8.23
C VAL A 58 1.92 22.26 8.95
N SER A 59 1.05 23.27 8.98
CA SER A 59 -0.30 23.09 9.50
C SER A 59 -1.18 22.32 8.49
N PRO A 60 -1.82 21.21 8.89
CA PRO A 60 -2.74 20.48 8.02
C PRO A 60 -3.96 21.34 7.70
N VAL A 61 -4.32 21.47 6.42
CA VAL A 61 -5.49 22.24 5.95
C VAL A 61 -6.52 21.30 5.33
N GLY A 62 -7.80 21.56 5.60
CA GLY A 62 -8.93 20.75 5.13
C GLY A 62 -9.41 19.69 6.13
N SER A 63 -10.56 19.11 5.85
CA SER A 63 -11.17 18.07 6.71
C SER A 63 -11.49 16.78 5.94
N THR A 64 -11.30 16.78 4.62
CA THR A 64 -11.59 15.62 3.77
C THR A 64 -10.30 14.88 3.37
N TYR A 65 -10.42 13.59 3.04
CA TYR A 65 -9.31 12.79 2.50
C TYR A 65 -8.68 13.45 1.27
N TYR A 66 -9.52 13.88 0.32
CA TYR A 66 -9.10 14.58 -0.89
C TYR A 66 -8.20 15.78 -0.57
N GLN A 67 -8.67 16.69 0.29
CA GLN A 67 -7.92 17.91 0.63
C GLN A 67 -6.57 17.58 1.26
N ARG A 68 -6.53 16.55 2.13
CA ARG A 68 -5.31 16.15 2.83
C ARG A 68 -4.27 15.53 1.91
N PHE A 69 -4.68 14.60 1.05
CA PHE A 69 -3.76 13.99 0.07
C PHE A 69 -3.34 14.97 -1.02
N HIS A 70 -4.23 15.86 -1.46
CA HIS A 70 -3.87 16.94 -2.36
C HIS A 70 -2.85 17.90 -1.73
N GLN A 71 -3.02 18.27 -0.45
CA GLN A 71 -2.03 19.09 0.25
C GLN A 71 -0.68 18.34 0.36
N ALA A 72 -0.70 17.05 0.68
CA ALA A 72 0.52 16.23 0.76
C ALA A 72 1.27 16.17 -0.58
N LYS A 73 0.53 16.09 -1.69
CA LYS A 73 1.06 16.19 -3.06
C LYS A 73 1.73 17.54 -3.30
N VAL A 74 1.03 18.64 -3.05
CA VAL A 74 1.57 20.01 -3.27
C VAL A 74 2.84 20.27 -2.46
N LEU A 75 2.92 19.71 -1.26
CA LEU A 75 4.07 19.86 -0.38
C LEU A 75 5.20 18.84 -0.65
N ASN A 76 5.06 17.96 -1.65
CA ASN A 76 5.98 16.85 -1.90
C ASN A 76 6.23 15.99 -0.64
N VAL A 77 5.21 15.85 0.22
CA VAL A 77 5.22 14.84 1.30
C VAL A 77 5.02 13.48 0.67
N PHE A 78 4.13 13.39 -0.34
CA PHE A 78 3.88 12.18 -1.12
C PHE A 78 4.39 12.37 -2.55
N PRO A 79 4.94 11.30 -3.17
CA PRO A 79 5.06 11.24 -4.62
C PRO A 79 3.71 11.55 -5.29
N THR A 80 3.73 12.29 -6.39
CA THR A 80 2.51 12.76 -7.07
C THR A 80 1.56 11.62 -7.40
N ASP A 81 2.06 10.56 -8.03
CA ASP A 81 1.24 9.42 -8.46
C ASP A 81 0.66 8.64 -7.28
N LEU A 82 1.40 8.56 -6.17
CA LEU A 82 0.92 7.92 -4.94
C LEU A 82 -0.20 8.73 -4.30
N ALA A 83 -0.08 10.06 -4.27
CA ALA A 83 -1.12 10.93 -3.75
C ALA A 83 -2.40 10.88 -4.60
N ASP A 84 -2.27 10.85 -5.93
CA ASP A 84 -3.39 10.72 -6.84
C ASP A 84 -4.10 9.37 -6.66
N ALA A 85 -3.35 8.27 -6.52
CA ALA A 85 -3.92 6.97 -6.21
C ALA A 85 -4.68 6.96 -4.87
N LEU A 86 -4.17 7.63 -3.84
CA LEU A 86 -4.85 7.76 -2.55
C LEU A 86 -6.13 8.59 -2.63
N ILE A 87 -6.15 9.63 -3.47
CA ILE A 87 -7.35 10.39 -3.77
C ILE A 87 -8.41 9.49 -4.42
N ASP A 88 -8.03 8.75 -5.46
CA ASP A 88 -8.93 7.82 -6.16
C ASP A 88 -9.46 6.73 -5.22
N PHE A 89 -8.60 6.14 -4.40
CA PHE A 89 -9.03 5.16 -3.40
C PHE A 89 -9.88 5.76 -2.29
N SER A 90 -9.72 7.05 -1.95
CA SER A 90 -10.62 7.73 -1.01
C SER A 90 -12.03 7.87 -1.57
N HIS A 91 -12.16 8.10 -2.89
CA HIS A 91 -13.45 8.09 -3.58
C HIS A 91 -14.05 6.69 -3.62
N LEU A 92 -13.25 5.67 -3.95
CA LEU A 92 -13.69 4.28 -3.94
C LEU A 92 -14.13 3.83 -2.53
N ARG A 93 -13.40 4.23 -1.48
CA ARG A 93 -13.78 3.98 -0.08
C ARG A 93 -15.13 4.59 0.23
N ASN A 94 -15.35 5.87 -0.10
CA ASN A 94 -16.63 6.53 0.16
C ASN A 94 -17.78 5.81 -0.56
N LYS A 95 -17.56 5.41 -1.81
CA LYS A 95 -18.52 4.59 -2.57
C LYS A 95 -18.74 3.22 -1.92
N ALA A 96 -17.71 2.56 -1.42
CA ALA A 96 -17.83 1.27 -0.75
C ALA A 96 -18.59 1.38 0.58
N VAL A 97 -18.43 2.48 1.32
CA VAL A 97 -19.14 2.73 2.58
C VAL A 97 -20.61 3.05 2.35
N HIS A 98 -20.93 3.90 1.36
CA HIS A 98 -22.29 4.40 1.15
C HIS A 98 -23.09 3.62 0.08
N GLU A 99 -22.41 2.98 -0.87
CA GLU A 99 -22.99 2.29 -2.03
C GLU A 99 -22.42 0.86 -2.20
N ASN A 100 -22.13 0.17 -1.08
CA ASN A 100 -21.47 -1.14 -1.04
C ASN A 100 -22.05 -2.18 -2.03
N PHE A 101 -23.38 -2.18 -2.21
CA PHE A 101 -24.04 -3.08 -3.16
C PHE A 101 -23.50 -2.92 -4.58
N LYS A 102 -23.41 -1.67 -5.09
CA LYS A 102 -22.92 -1.40 -6.45
C LYS A 102 -21.45 -1.79 -6.61
N VAL A 103 -20.60 -1.48 -5.63
CA VAL A 103 -19.17 -1.83 -5.67
C VAL A 103 -18.96 -3.34 -5.70
N ASN A 104 -19.79 -4.10 -4.97
CA ASN A 104 -19.77 -5.56 -5.00
C ASN A 104 -20.30 -6.16 -6.29
N GLU A 105 -21.27 -5.54 -6.94
CA GLU A 105 -21.79 -6.01 -8.22
C GLU A 105 -20.78 -5.83 -9.35
N THR A 106 -20.14 -4.65 -9.42
CA THR A 106 -19.13 -4.35 -10.43
C THR A 106 -17.79 -5.02 -10.14
N LEU A 107 -17.53 -5.39 -8.88
CA LEU A 107 -16.24 -5.88 -8.39
C LEU A 107 -15.10 -4.88 -8.64
N GLU A 108 -15.40 -3.58 -8.62
CA GLU A 108 -14.45 -2.50 -8.89
C GLU A 108 -13.20 -2.57 -8.00
N LEU A 109 -13.36 -2.95 -6.73
CA LEU A 109 -12.22 -3.15 -5.82
C LEU A 109 -11.33 -4.33 -6.22
N TYR A 110 -11.90 -5.40 -6.80
CA TYR A 110 -11.09 -6.52 -7.31
C TYR A 110 -10.23 -6.08 -8.48
N ASP A 111 -10.81 -5.31 -9.40
CA ASP A 111 -10.12 -4.84 -10.60
C ASP A 111 -8.97 -3.88 -10.23
N LYS A 112 -9.10 -3.15 -9.11
CA LYS A 112 -8.06 -2.28 -8.52
C LYS A 112 -7.20 -2.94 -7.44
N LEU A 113 -7.31 -4.26 -7.24
CA LEU A 113 -6.67 -4.92 -6.08
C LEU A 113 -5.14 -4.82 -6.11
N ILE A 114 -4.52 -5.00 -7.27
CA ILE A 114 -3.06 -4.91 -7.38
C ILE A 114 -2.55 -3.49 -7.15
N GLU A 115 -3.29 -2.50 -7.63
CA GLU A 115 -2.99 -1.09 -7.40
C GLU A 115 -3.05 -0.77 -5.90
N LEU A 116 -4.10 -1.24 -5.20
CA LEU A 116 -4.25 -1.05 -3.75
C LEU A 116 -3.11 -1.71 -2.95
N ILE A 117 -2.70 -2.92 -3.33
CA ILE A 117 -1.56 -3.62 -2.71
C ILE A 117 -0.27 -2.81 -2.91
N THR A 118 -0.03 -2.33 -4.13
CA THR A 118 1.17 -1.57 -4.47
C THR A 118 1.22 -0.24 -3.71
N VAL A 119 0.09 0.47 -3.60
CA VAL A 119 -0.06 1.66 -2.75
C VAL A 119 0.28 1.34 -1.30
N GLY A 120 -0.19 0.21 -0.78
CA GLY A 120 0.12 -0.22 0.58
C GLY A 120 1.60 -0.40 0.85
N PHE A 121 2.35 -1.01 -0.10
CA PHE A 121 3.81 -1.13 0.01
C PHE A 121 4.53 0.23 -0.17
N ALA A 122 4.06 1.08 -1.08
CA ALA A 122 4.63 2.42 -1.27
C ALA A 122 4.47 3.29 -0.03
N LEU A 123 3.28 3.28 0.59
CA LEU A 123 3.06 3.96 1.87
C LEU A 123 3.94 3.42 2.98
N PHE A 124 4.11 2.09 3.03
CA PHE A 124 4.97 1.46 4.02
C PHE A 124 6.41 1.99 3.93
N GLU A 125 7.00 1.97 2.74
CA GLU A 125 8.37 2.46 2.51
C GLU A 125 8.49 3.96 2.79
N LEU A 126 7.54 4.76 2.30
CA LEU A 126 7.53 6.20 2.48
C LEU A 126 7.42 6.59 3.96
N PHE A 127 6.49 5.98 4.69
CA PHE A 127 6.33 6.25 6.12
C PHE A 127 7.52 5.74 6.92
N GLY A 128 8.13 4.61 6.53
CA GLY A 128 9.39 4.14 7.11
C GLY A 128 10.51 5.18 6.98
N ALA A 129 10.65 5.78 5.79
CA ALA A 129 11.63 6.85 5.55
C ALA A 129 11.35 8.08 6.42
N PHE A 130 10.12 8.58 6.46
CA PHE A 130 9.76 9.70 7.35
C PHE A 130 9.96 9.38 8.83
N GLU A 131 9.62 8.17 9.28
CA GLU A 131 9.85 7.74 10.66
C GLU A 131 11.32 7.81 11.03
N TYR A 132 12.17 7.33 10.12
CA TYR A 132 13.60 7.36 10.29
C TYR A 132 14.10 8.81 10.41
N GLY A 133 13.71 9.69 9.48
CA GLY A 133 14.09 11.10 9.50
C GLY A 133 13.63 11.84 10.76
N ILE A 134 12.39 11.59 11.23
CA ILE A 134 11.86 12.19 12.46
C ILE A 134 12.64 11.76 13.70
N ASN A 135 13.01 10.47 13.79
CA ASN A 135 13.63 9.93 15.00
C ASN A 135 15.15 10.06 15.02
N ASN A 136 15.81 10.08 13.86
CA ASN A 136 17.28 9.99 13.74
C ASN A 136 17.91 11.15 12.94
N GLY A 137 17.11 11.99 12.27
CA GLY A 137 17.60 13.01 11.34
C GLY A 137 18.05 12.43 9.99
N ILE A 138 18.81 13.22 9.24
CA ILE A 138 19.33 12.83 7.91
C ILE A 138 20.46 11.82 8.09
N PRO A 139 20.44 10.65 7.42
CA PRO A 139 21.54 9.70 7.48
C PRO A 139 22.85 10.34 6.97
N GLU A 140 23.94 10.22 7.72
CA GLU A 140 25.25 10.77 7.31
C GLU A 140 25.84 10.09 6.05
N ASN A 141 25.37 8.88 5.73
CA ASN A 141 25.79 8.09 4.56
C ASN A 141 24.57 7.55 3.79
N ILE A 142 23.85 8.43 3.09
CA ILE A 142 22.78 8.01 2.18
C ILE A 142 23.42 7.16 1.07
N THR A 143 22.99 5.91 0.95
CA THR A 143 23.48 4.95 -0.05
C THR A 143 22.45 4.67 -1.14
N TYR A 144 21.24 5.20 -1.00
CA TYR A 144 20.11 4.99 -1.91
C TYR A 144 19.39 6.32 -2.13
N ASP A 145 19.21 6.68 -3.41
CA ASP A 145 18.55 7.93 -3.80
C ASP A 145 17.03 7.74 -3.91
N GLU A 146 16.58 6.52 -4.21
CA GLU A 146 15.16 6.20 -4.41
C GLU A 146 14.78 4.78 -3.98
N ILE A 147 13.50 4.61 -3.60
CA ILE A 147 12.85 3.32 -3.42
C ILE A 147 11.78 3.17 -4.51
N VAL A 148 11.92 2.14 -5.35
CA VAL A 148 10.99 1.85 -6.44
C VAL A 148 10.07 0.70 -6.03
N VAL A 149 8.79 0.99 -5.84
CA VAL A 149 7.74 0.01 -5.54
C VAL A 149 7.00 -0.31 -6.83
N ASP A 150 7.42 -1.38 -7.49
CA ASP A 150 6.93 -1.87 -8.77
C ASP A 150 6.61 -3.39 -8.73
N LYS A 151 6.39 -3.97 -9.91
CA LYS A 151 6.19 -5.42 -10.06
C LYS A 151 7.35 -6.24 -9.48
N LYS A 152 8.62 -5.83 -9.68
CA LYS A 152 9.79 -6.55 -9.18
C LYS A 152 9.84 -6.50 -7.66
N TYR A 153 9.55 -5.33 -7.07
CA TYR A 153 9.44 -5.16 -5.63
C TYR A 153 8.40 -6.12 -5.05
N LEU A 154 7.20 -6.20 -5.63
CA LEU A 154 6.16 -7.14 -5.19
C LEU A 154 6.57 -8.61 -5.37
N LEU A 155 7.31 -8.96 -6.43
CA LEU A 155 7.82 -10.31 -6.62
C LEU A 155 8.84 -10.72 -5.55
N MET A 156 9.65 -9.78 -5.05
CA MET A 156 10.58 -10.04 -3.93
C MET A 156 9.82 -10.46 -2.67
N TRP A 157 8.63 -9.91 -2.43
CA TRP A 157 7.77 -10.30 -1.30
C TRP A 157 7.17 -11.71 -1.44
N LEU A 158 7.20 -12.27 -2.65
CA LEU A 158 6.76 -13.64 -2.95
C LEU A 158 7.92 -14.63 -2.99
N GLU A 159 9.17 -14.19 -2.79
CA GLU A 159 10.31 -15.09 -2.79
C GLU A 159 10.25 -16.07 -1.61
N PRO A 160 10.67 -17.33 -1.82
CA PRO A 160 10.77 -18.28 -0.71
C PRO A 160 11.78 -17.75 0.30
N ARG A 161 11.37 -17.53 1.55
CA ARG A 161 12.33 -17.35 2.63
C ARG A 161 13.09 -18.67 2.78
N ARG A 162 14.42 -18.62 2.98
CA ARG A 162 15.23 -19.83 3.21
C ARG A 162 14.57 -20.66 4.30
N ALA A 163 14.13 -21.86 3.94
CA ALA A 163 13.43 -22.76 4.84
C ALA A 163 14.33 -23.08 6.04
N ASN A 164 13.93 -22.63 7.22
CA ASN A 164 14.37 -23.28 8.45
C ASN A 164 13.47 -24.51 8.61
N THR A 165 14.13 -25.65 8.70
CA THR A 165 13.59 -27.01 8.66
C THR A 165 12.43 -27.27 9.63
N GLN A 166 11.46 -28.09 9.15
CA GLN A 166 10.29 -28.71 9.82
C GLN A 166 9.11 -27.72 10.03
N ASP A 167 8.02 -27.75 9.23
CA ASP A 167 6.86 -28.65 9.40
C ASP A 167 5.75 -28.47 8.30
N ASP A 168 4.84 -29.45 8.24
CA ASP A 168 3.40 -29.43 7.89
C ASP A 168 2.78 -28.92 6.56
N GLU A 169 1.67 -29.58 6.16
CA GLU A 169 0.82 -29.28 4.99
C GLU A 169 0.43 -27.80 4.81
N THR A 170 0.35 -27.05 5.91
CA THR A 170 0.10 -25.60 5.93
C THR A 170 1.15 -24.83 5.10
N ASP A 171 2.41 -25.27 5.13
CA ASP A 171 3.49 -24.68 4.32
C ASP A 171 3.29 -24.98 2.84
N LYS A 172 2.79 -26.16 2.47
CA LYS A 172 2.49 -26.50 1.08
C LYS A 172 1.35 -25.64 0.52
N GLU A 173 0.28 -25.42 1.28
CA GLU A 173 -0.81 -24.55 0.86
C GLU A 173 -0.37 -23.07 0.75
N HIS A 174 0.53 -22.64 1.64
CA HIS A 174 1.08 -21.30 1.62
C HIS A 174 2.00 -21.08 0.41
N GLU A 175 2.88 -22.04 0.12
CA GLU A 175 3.75 -22.01 -1.06
C GLU A 175 2.95 -22.13 -2.37
N ALA A 176 1.88 -22.93 -2.40
CA ALA A 176 0.97 -22.97 -3.53
C ALA A 176 0.29 -21.61 -3.79
N ARG A 177 -0.15 -20.93 -2.72
CA ARG A 177 -0.70 -19.56 -2.82
C ARG A 177 0.32 -18.56 -3.35
N LYS A 178 1.57 -18.60 -2.85
CA LYS A 178 2.68 -17.78 -3.36
C LYS A 178 2.93 -18.03 -4.84
N ALA A 179 2.99 -19.29 -5.26
CA ALA A 179 3.21 -19.65 -6.66
C ALA A 179 2.07 -19.11 -7.56
N MET A 180 0.82 -19.19 -7.11
CA MET A 180 -0.32 -18.61 -7.83
C MET A 180 -0.26 -17.08 -7.87
N ALA A 181 0.08 -16.42 -6.74
CA ALA A 181 0.27 -14.96 -6.69
C ALA A 181 1.33 -14.51 -7.68
N ARG A 182 2.46 -15.21 -7.67
CA ARG A 182 3.61 -14.95 -8.53
C ARG A 182 3.25 -15.11 -9.99
N SER A 183 2.67 -16.25 -10.38
CA SER A 183 2.26 -16.51 -11.77
C SER A 183 1.28 -15.45 -12.26
N LYS A 184 0.29 -15.07 -11.43
CA LYS A 184 -0.68 -14.03 -11.77
C LYS A 184 -0.02 -12.66 -11.92
N LEU A 185 0.92 -12.32 -11.02
CA LEU A 185 1.65 -11.06 -11.07
C LEU A 185 2.57 -11.01 -12.30
N GLU A 186 3.30 -12.08 -12.60
CA GLU A 186 4.13 -12.24 -13.79
C GLU A 186 3.31 -12.09 -15.09
N ALA A 187 2.09 -12.61 -15.12
CA ALA A 187 1.16 -12.47 -16.24
C ALA A 187 0.41 -11.13 -16.29
N ALA A 188 0.50 -10.28 -15.27
CA ALA A 188 -0.19 -8.99 -15.26
C ALA A 188 0.45 -8.02 -16.27
N ASP A 189 -0.39 -7.52 -17.19
CA ASP A 189 -0.01 -6.53 -18.21
C ASP A 189 0.37 -5.18 -17.60
N PHE A 190 -0.23 -4.85 -16.46
CA PHE A 190 -0.01 -3.60 -15.76
C PHE A 190 0.07 -3.81 -14.25
N VAL A 191 1.11 -3.26 -13.65
CA VAL A 191 1.28 -3.05 -12.21
C VAL A 191 1.79 -1.62 -12.07
N PRO A 192 1.13 -0.75 -11.28
CA PRO A 192 1.60 0.62 -11.12
C PRO A 192 3.00 0.63 -10.49
N THR A 193 3.75 1.70 -10.76
CA THR A 193 5.07 1.92 -10.18
C THR A 193 5.01 3.21 -9.36
N TYR A 194 5.47 3.14 -8.12
CA TYR A 194 5.61 4.32 -7.27
C TYR A 194 7.09 4.49 -6.92
N ILE A 195 7.62 5.67 -7.20
CA ILE A 195 9.00 6.04 -6.90
C ILE A 195 8.99 6.96 -5.68
N ILE A 196 9.72 6.56 -4.65
CA ILE A 196 9.93 7.34 -3.44
C ILE A 196 11.34 7.93 -3.53
N ASP A 197 11.41 9.20 -3.91
CA ASP A 197 12.65 9.98 -3.91
C ASP A 197 13.02 10.32 -2.47
N LEU A 198 14.11 9.75 -1.98
CA LEU A 198 14.54 9.92 -0.60
C LEU A 198 15.16 11.29 -0.37
N ASP A 199 15.76 11.92 -1.37
CA ASP A 199 16.24 13.31 -1.26
C ASP A 199 15.08 14.28 -1.02
N LEU A 200 13.93 14.06 -1.66
CA LEU A 200 12.73 14.84 -1.38
C LEU A 200 12.23 14.62 0.04
N VAL A 201 12.30 13.39 0.57
CA VAL A 201 11.95 13.10 1.97
C VAL A 201 12.92 13.83 2.92
N TRP A 202 14.23 13.74 2.68
CA TRP A 202 15.26 14.32 3.56
C TRP A 202 15.26 15.84 3.57
N LYS A 203 14.87 16.50 2.47
CA LYS A 203 14.69 17.96 2.40
C LYS A 203 13.70 18.50 3.43
N HIS A 204 12.80 17.68 3.97
CA HIS A 204 11.89 18.11 5.04
C HIS A 204 12.54 18.18 6.42
N PHE A 205 13.77 17.70 6.56
CA PHE A 205 14.53 17.66 7.81
C PHE A 205 15.83 18.48 7.76
N ALA A 206 16.13 19.13 6.62
CA ALA A 206 17.27 20.01 6.41
C ALA A 206 16.91 21.47 6.72
#